data_AF-A0AAV9P1M6-F1
#
_entry.id   AF-A0AAV9P1M6-F1
#
_cell.length_a   1.000
_cell.length_b   1.000
_cell.length_c   1.000
_cell.angle_alpha   90.00
_cell.angle_beta   90.00
_cell.angle_gamma   90.00
#
_symmetry.space_group_name_H-M   'P 1'
#
loop_
_entity.id
_entity.type
_entity.pdbx_description
1 polymer ?
#
loop_
_entity_poly.entity_id
_entity_poly.type
_entity_poly.pdbx_seq_one_letter_code
_entity_poly.pdbx_strand_id
1 'polypeptide(L)' 'MASFETRLFINNEYVDAKSGEHLAVYNPMDDSLISDKIHAAGEADVDAAVAAAKAAFKGQ' A
#
# COMPACT_ATOMS: atom_id res chain seq x y z
N MET A 1 13.88 16.13 1.69
CA MET A 1 12.92 15.13 2.18
C MET A 1 12.45 14.35 0.98
N ALA A 2 12.82 13.09 0.85
CA ALA A 2 12.40 12.27 -0.29
C ALA A 2 10.89 12.04 -0.19
N SER A 3 10.16 12.37 -1.26
CA SER A 3 8.71 12.10 -1.35
C SER A 3 8.55 10.64 -1.78
N PHE A 4 8.35 9.74 -0.83
CA PHE A 4 8.02 8.35 -1.12
C PHE A 4 6.53 8.24 -1.40
N GLU A 5 6.16 7.46 -2.42
CA GLU A 5 4.77 7.07 -2.60
C GLU A 5 4.41 6.04 -1.52
N THR A 6 3.31 6.27 -0.82
CA THR A 6 2.94 5.54 0.41
C THR A 6 1.61 4.82 0.30
N ARG A 7 0.86 5.08 -0.79
CA ARG A 7 -0.42 4.47 -1.11
C ARG A 7 -0.25 3.05 -1.62
N LEU A 8 -1.33 2.27 -1.57
CA LEU A 8 -1.37 0.92 -2.09
C LEU A 8 -1.34 0.95 -3.63
N PHE A 9 -0.62 0.03 -4.26
CA PHE A 9 -0.60 -0.07 -5.72
C PHE A 9 -1.46 -1.25 -6.16
N ILE A 10 -2.67 -0.97 -6.63
CA ILE A 10 -3.67 -1.98 -7.00
C ILE A 10 -4.21 -1.64 -8.39
N ASN A 11 -4.28 -2.63 -9.28
CA ASN A 11 -4.81 -2.47 -10.63
C ASN A 11 -4.13 -1.34 -11.44
N ASN A 12 -2.80 -1.23 -11.33
CA ASN A 12 -2.00 -0.23 -12.02
C ASN A 12 -2.22 1.22 -11.56
N GLU A 13 -2.85 1.42 -10.40
CA GLU A 13 -3.15 2.73 -9.80
C GLU A 13 -2.72 2.79 -8.33
N TYR A 14 -2.43 4.01 -7.85
CA TYR A 14 -2.18 4.27 -6.44
C TYR A 14 -3.49 4.60 -5.73
N VAL A 15 -3.91 3.73 -4.81
CA VAL A 15 -5.16 3.83 -4.07
C VAL A 15 -4.90 3.97 -2.57
N ASP A 16 -5.71 4.78 -1.91
CA ASP A 16 -5.69 4.87 -0.46
C ASP A 16 -6.21 3.56 0.14
N ALA A 17 -5.60 3.11 1.24
CA ALA A 17 -6.13 2.00 2.03
C ALA A 17 -7.57 2.29 2.48
N LYS A 18 -8.47 1.33 2.26
CA LYS A 18 -9.88 1.44 2.66
C LYS A 18 -10.07 1.48 4.17
N SER A 19 -9.15 0.93 4.94
CA SER A 19 -9.14 0.98 6.41
C SER A 19 -8.85 2.39 6.94
N GLY A 20 -8.14 3.23 6.18
CA GLY A 20 -7.59 4.50 6.65
C GLY A 20 -6.47 4.36 7.69
N GLU A 21 -6.00 3.13 7.93
CA GLU A 21 -4.89 2.88 8.85
C GLU A 21 -3.54 3.14 8.17
N HIS A 22 -2.58 3.64 8.95
CA HIS A 22 -1.22 3.88 8.49
C HIS A 22 -0.20 3.21 9.43
N LEU A 23 0.90 2.77 8.85
CA LEU A 23 2.03 2.16 9.53
C LEU A 23 3.20 3.15 9.61
N ALA A 24 3.78 3.24 10.80
CA ALA A 24 5.04 3.92 11.01
C ALA A 24 6.21 2.96 10.74
N VAL A 25 7.08 3.38 9.83
CA VAL A 25 8.29 2.66 9.42
C VAL A 25 9.50 3.39 9.98
N TYR A 26 10.30 2.65 10.73
CA TYR A 26 11.52 3.12 11.37
C TYR A 26 12.73 2.42 10.76
N ASN A 27 13.86 3.12 10.73
CA ASN A 27 15.13 2.57 10.29
C ASN A 27 15.69 1.63 11.36
N PRO A 28 15.95 0.35 11.06
CA PRO A 28 16.47 -0.61 12.05
C PRO A 28 17.90 -0.31 12.52
N MET A 29 18.62 0.61 11.86
CA MET A 29 19.99 0.97 12.23
C MET A 29 20.04 1.95 13.42
N ASP A 30 19.08 2.87 13.52
CA ASP A 30 19.12 4.00 14.46
C ASP A 30 17.74 4.40 15.00
N ASP A 31 16.69 3.63 14.72
CA ASP A 31 15.29 3.91 15.04
C ASP A 31 14.76 5.24 14.50
N SER A 32 15.42 5.85 13.51
CA SER A 32 14.94 7.08 12.88
C SER A 32 13.64 6.84 12.11
N LEU A 33 12.70 7.78 12.21
CA LEU A 33 11.43 7.70 11.48
C LEU A 33 11.66 7.91 9.98
N ILE A 34 11.29 6.92 9.17
CA ILE A 34 11.33 7.00 7.71
C ILE A 34 10.01 7.59 7.19
N SER A 35 8.88 7.04 7.62
CA SER A 35 7.54 7.49 7.24
C SER A 35 6.50 6.98 8.24
N ASP A 36 5.57 7.83 8.63
CA ASP A 36 4.40 7.52 9.47
C ASP A 36 3.09 7.37 8.66
N LYS A 37 3.18 7.44 7.33
CA LYS A 37 2.01 7.52 6.43
C LYS A 37 1.84 6.31 5.51
N ILE A 38 2.61 5.24 5.69
CA ILE A 38 2.49 4.05 4.84
C ILE A 38 1.10 3.46 5.02
N HIS A 39 0.30 3.38 3.97
CA HIS A 39 -1.07 2.88 4.06
C HIS A 39 -1.06 1.38 4.44
N ALA A 40 -1.79 1.01 5.48
CA ALA A 40 -1.93 -0.37 5.91
C ALA A 40 -3.10 -1.03 5.18
N ALA A 41 -2.79 -2.02 4.33
CA ALA A 41 -3.81 -2.74 3.57
C ALA A 41 -4.68 -3.61 4.48
N GLY A 42 -6.00 -3.42 4.39
CA GLY A 42 -6.99 -4.28 5.04
C GLY A 42 -7.50 -5.40 4.13
N GLU A 43 -8.40 -6.23 4.67
CA GLU A 43 -9.04 -7.33 3.92
C GLU A 43 -9.68 -6.85 2.60
N ALA A 44 -10.40 -5.73 2.64
CA ALA A 44 -11.05 -5.16 1.46
C ALA A 44 -10.09 -4.62 0.38
N ASP A 45 -8.86 -4.29 0.76
CA ASP A 45 -7.80 -3.89 -0.17
C ASP A 45 -7.15 -5.13 -0.80
N VAL A 46 -6.93 -6.17 0.00
CA VAL A 46 -6.41 -7.47 -0.46
C VAL A 46 -7.38 -8.11 -1.45
N ASP A 47 -8.68 -8.11 -1.16
CA ASP A 47 -9.68 -8.64 -2.08
C ASP A 47 -9.71 -7.89 -3.42
N ALA A 48 -9.57 -6.56 -3.40
CA ALA A 48 -9.49 -5.74 -4.61
C ALA A 48 -8.22 -6.05 -5.42
N ALA A 49 -7.07 -6.20 -4.74
CA ALA A 49 -5.81 -6.59 -5.36
C ALA A 49 -5.90 -7.97 -6.02
N VAL A 50 -6.49 -8.94 -5.34
CA VAL A 50 -6.67 -10.31 -5.86
C VAL A 50 -7.63 -10.33 -7.04
N ALA A 51 -8.73 -9.58 -6.98
CA ALA A 51 -9.68 -9.45 -8.09
C ALA A 51 -9.02 -8.84 -9.33
N ALA A 52 -8.27 -7.75 -9.16
CA ALA A 52 -7.52 -7.09 -10.23
C ALA A 52 -6.47 -8.03 -10.85
N ALA A 53 -5.67 -8.71 -10.03
CA ALA A 53 -4.67 -9.66 -10.51
C ALA A 53 -5.30 -10.83 -11.29
N LYS A 54 -6.47 -11.34 -10.84
CA LYS A 54 -7.21 -12.39 -11.55
C LYS A 54 -7.78 -11.91 -12.89
N ALA A 55 -8.23 -10.66 -12.98
CA ALA A 55 -8.72 -10.08 -14.23
C ALA A 55 -7.58 -9.93 -15.24
N ALA A 56 -6.45 -9.33 -14.80
CA ALA A 56 -5.25 -9.18 -15.62
C ALA A 56 -4.69 -10.52 -16.11
N PHE A 57 -4.67 -11.55 -15.25
CA PHE A 57 -4.21 -12.89 -15.64
C PHE A 57 -5.08 -13.53 -16.73
N LYS A 58 -6.37 -13.22 -16.79
CA LYS A 58 -7.28 -13.69 -17.84
C LYS A 58 -7.17 -12.90 -19.15
N GLY A 59 -6.27 -11.92 -19.23
CA GLY A 59 -6.02 -11.12 -20.43
C GLY A 59 -7.09 -10.06 -20.70
N GLN A 60 -7.78 -9.60 -19.66
CA GLN A 60 -8.57 -8.37 -19.72
C GLN A 60 -7.76 -7.19 -19.22
#